data_AF-A0A410UQW4-F1
#
_entry.id   AF-A0A410UQW4-F1
#
_cell.length_a   1.000
_cell.length_b   1.000
_cell.length_c   1.000
_cell.angle_alpha   90.00
_cell.angle_beta   90.00
_cell.angle_gamma   90.00
#
_symmetry.space_group_name_H-M   'P 1'
#
loop_
_entity.id
_entity.type
_entity.pdbx_description
1 polymer ?
#
loop_
_entity_poly.entity_id
_entity_poly.type
_entity_poly.pdbx_seq_one_letter_code
_entity_poly.pdbx_strand_id
1 'polypeptide(L)'
;MRILFLAFAGMLLWSSAHAIDPRIITAVNPKEEEDMQLLAERISARLATLRKSREARPAAPMPRKKPAAASAAAAGANAPQQGHAWHYDGEGGPAHWGRMNPAWATCASGARQSPIDIRDGIRVDLDPVQFDYRPTRFQVLDNGHTVQVNLSTGNTITVTGRSYELTQFHFHLPSEERINGKGFPMVLHLVHKDAAGRHAVVALLVEDGEPHEVVQQVWNNLPLEKREPVLAAAPLDLDKLMPSRREYYTYMGSMTTPPCSEGVLWIVMKEPIRLSSQQIAIFARLYPMNARPIQEAAGRMIKESN
;
A
#
# COMPACT_ATOMS: atom_id res chain seq x y z
N MET A 1 -24.04 47.48 -64.22
CA MET A 1 -24.10 48.79 -63.54
C MET A 1 -25.14 48.71 -62.44
N ARG A 2 -24.66 48.74 -61.18
CA ARG A 2 -25.33 49.07 -59.91
C ARG A 2 -26.59 48.31 -59.49
N ILE A 3 -26.34 47.36 -58.58
CA ILE A 3 -27.29 46.71 -57.68
C ILE A 3 -27.71 47.70 -56.58
N LEU A 4 -28.99 47.62 -56.21
CA LEU A 4 -29.76 48.48 -55.31
C LEU A 4 -29.35 48.31 -53.84
N PHE A 5 -29.27 49.42 -53.10
CA PHE A 5 -29.16 49.50 -51.64
C PHE A 5 -30.50 49.16 -50.97
N LEU A 6 -30.47 48.34 -49.93
CA LEU A 6 -31.47 48.32 -48.85
C LEU A 6 -30.79 47.77 -47.59
N ALA A 7 -30.71 48.62 -46.58
CA ALA A 7 -30.20 48.32 -45.24
C ALA A 7 -31.34 47.76 -44.37
N PHE A 8 -31.11 46.72 -43.57
CA PHE A 8 -31.75 46.54 -42.26
C PHE A 8 -31.06 45.44 -41.41
N ALA A 9 -30.85 45.81 -40.13
CA ALA A 9 -30.75 45.02 -38.90
C ALA A 9 -29.70 43.89 -38.71
N GLY A 10 -28.87 44.07 -37.68
CA GLY A 10 -28.11 43.01 -37.00
C GLY A 10 -27.83 43.39 -35.54
N MET A 11 -28.67 42.86 -34.65
CA MET A 11 -28.69 42.99 -33.19
C MET A 11 -27.38 42.46 -32.56
N LEU A 12 -26.70 43.27 -31.74
CA LEU A 12 -25.65 42.82 -30.82
C LEU A 12 -26.30 42.37 -29.51
N LEU A 13 -26.31 41.06 -29.25
CA LEU A 13 -26.57 40.48 -27.93
C LEU A 13 -25.23 40.07 -27.31
N TRP A 14 -24.93 40.69 -26.17
CA TRP A 14 -23.78 40.41 -25.32
C TRP A 14 -24.07 39.12 -24.52
N SER A 15 -23.23 38.09 -24.66
CA SER A 15 -23.31 36.87 -23.85
C SER A 15 -22.20 36.90 -22.80
N SER A 16 -22.60 36.88 -21.53
CA SER A 16 -21.73 36.94 -20.36
C SER A 16 -21.04 35.59 -20.12
N ALA A 17 -19.75 35.50 -20.46
CA ALA A 17 -18.88 34.46 -19.93
C ALA A 17 -18.50 34.80 -18.49
N HIS A 18 -18.87 33.96 -17.53
CA HIS A 18 -18.36 34.03 -16.15
C HIS A 18 -16.90 33.58 -16.17
N ALA A 19 -15.99 34.56 -16.14
CA ALA A 19 -14.58 34.32 -15.83
C ALA A 19 -14.46 33.99 -14.33
N ILE A 20 -13.90 32.82 -14.01
CA ILE A 20 -13.51 32.45 -12.65
C ILE A 20 -12.30 33.31 -12.29
N ASP A 21 -12.40 34.03 -11.17
CA ASP A 21 -11.34 34.90 -10.64
C ASP A 21 -10.10 34.05 -10.27
N PRO A 22 -8.91 34.31 -10.85
CA PRO A 22 -7.69 33.58 -10.53
C PRO A 22 -7.14 33.84 -9.11
N ARG A 23 -7.83 34.62 -8.27
CA ARG A 23 -7.45 34.89 -6.87
C ARG A 23 -8.07 33.95 -5.84
N ILE A 24 -8.86 32.96 -6.24
CA ILE A 24 -9.34 31.91 -5.32
C ILE A 24 -8.36 30.73 -5.33
N ILE A 25 -7.14 30.99 -4.89
CA ILE A 25 -6.25 29.98 -4.32
C ILE A 25 -6.26 30.27 -2.83
N THR A 26 -6.96 29.47 -2.04
CA THR A 26 -6.88 29.59 -0.58
C THR A 26 -5.45 29.27 -0.18
N ALA A 27 -4.67 30.31 0.13
CA ALA A 27 -3.39 30.14 0.79
C ALA A 27 -3.64 29.39 2.11
N VAL A 28 -2.97 28.26 2.28
CA VAL A 28 -2.95 27.54 3.55
C VAL A 28 -2.41 28.50 4.61
N ASN A 29 -3.06 28.53 5.77
CA ASN A 29 -2.67 29.45 6.84
C ASN A 29 -1.22 29.13 7.27
N PRO A 30 -0.30 30.11 7.31
CA PRO A 30 1.11 29.88 7.67
C PRO A 30 1.29 29.17 9.02
N LYS A 31 0.37 29.39 9.96
CA LYS A 31 0.37 28.72 11.26
C LYS A 31 0.03 27.23 11.16
N GLU A 32 -0.88 26.86 10.27
CA GLU A 32 -1.20 25.45 10.01
C GLU A 32 -0.02 24.73 9.35
N GLU A 33 0.73 25.41 8.50
CA GLU A 33 1.93 24.87 7.88
C GLU A 33 3.05 24.63 8.90
N GLU A 34 3.27 25.59 9.81
CA GLU A 34 4.25 25.48 10.90
C GLU A 34 3.87 24.38 11.91
N ASP A 35 2.61 24.32 12.35
CA ASP A 35 2.11 23.27 13.24
C ASP A 35 2.24 21.87 12.60
N MET A 36 2.09 21.79 11.27
CA MET A 36 2.23 20.55 10.52
C MET A 36 3.69 20.12 10.33
N GLN A 37 4.61 21.06 10.08
CA GLN A 37 6.05 20.77 10.06
C GLN A 37 6.51 20.25 11.42
N LEU A 38 6.06 20.91 12.50
CA LEU A 38 6.35 20.47 13.86
C LEU A 38 5.80 19.06 14.15
N LEU A 39 4.60 18.74 13.65
CA LEU A 39 4.03 17.40 13.78
C LEU A 39 4.86 16.35 13.01
N ALA A 40 5.25 16.65 11.77
CA ALA A 40 6.05 15.76 10.93
C ALA A 40 7.43 15.47 11.55
N GLU A 41 8.07 16.50 12.13
CA GLU A 41 9.32 16.34 12.87
C GLU A 41 9.15 15.47 14.12
N ARG A 42 8.07 15.67 14.89
CA ARG A 42 7.79 14.86 16.09
C ARG A 42 7.52 13.40 15.76
N ILE A 43 6.81 13.13 14.67
CA ILE A 43 6.58 11.76 14.18
C ILE A 43 7.91 11.14 13.76
N SER A 44 8.71 11.84 12.95
CA SER A 44 10.02 11.37 12.48
C SER A 44 10.97 11.07 13.64
N ALA A 45 11.03 11.96 14.63
CA ALA A 45 11.82 11.76 15.84
C ALA A 45 11.33 10.54 16.64
N ARG A 46 10.00 10.38 16.80
CA ARG A 46 9.43 9.22 17.50
C ARG A 46 9.75 7.91 16.80
N LEU A 47 9.62 7.88 15.47
CA LEU A 47 9.98 6.72 14.64
C LEU A 47 11.48 6.38 14.75
N ALA A 48 12.36 7.39 14.73
CA ALA A 48 13.80 7.19 14.92
C ALA A 48 14.11 6.61 16.32
N THR A 49 13.41 7.07 17.35
CA THR A 49 13.58 6.58 18.72
C THR A 49 13.14 5.12 18.86
N LEU A 50 12.01 4.76 18.24
CA LEU A 50 11.51 3.38 18.23
C LEU A 50 12.43 2.42 17.45
N ARG A 51 13.09 2.91 16.40
CA ARG A 51 14.11 2.12 15.67
C ARG A 51 15.31 1.81 16.57
N LYS A 52 15.86 2.82 17.24
CA LYS A 52 17.01 2.66 18.15
C LYS A 52 16.71 1.74 19.34
N SER A 53 15.52 1.82 19.93
CA SER A 53 15.15 0.95 21.06
C SER A 53 15.00 -0.52 20.67
N ARG A 54 14.66 -0.80 19.40
CA ARG A 54 14.54 -2.15 18.86
C ARG A 54 15.91 -2.76 18.52
N GLU A 55 16.83 -1.95 18.01
CA GLU A 55 18.22 -2.38 17.72
C GLU A 55 19.01 -2.67 18.99
N ALA A 56 18.72 -1.98 20.10
CA ALA A 56 19.42 -2.11 21.38
C ALA A 56 18.95 -3.27 22.28
N ARG A 57 17.95 -4.06 21.89
CA ARG A 57 17.38 -5.11 22.76
C ARG A 57 18.10 -6.46 22.54
N PRO A 58 18.88 -6.97 23.51
CA PRO A 58 19.53 -8.27 23.35
C PRO A 58 18.49 -9.40 23.33
N ALA A 59 18.74 -10.42 22.50
CA ALA A 59 17.91 -11.62 22.46
C ALA A 59 17.96 -12.34 23.83
N ALA A 60 16.80 -12.52 24.46
CA ALA A 60 16.72 -13.19 25.76
C ALA A 60 17.04 -14.69 25.63
N PRO A 61 17.78 -15.29 26.59
CA PRO A 61 18.14 -16.70 26.52
C PRO A 61 16.94 -17.59 26.86
N MET A 62 16.72 -18.63 26.06
CA MET A 62 15.65 -19.62 26.28
C MET A 62 15.96 -20.54 27.48
N PRO A 63 14.97 -20.88 28.33
CA PRO A 63 15.18 -21.81 29.42
C PRO A 63 15.18 -23.26 28.89
N ARG A 64 16.20 -24.04 29.27
CA ARG A 64 16.29 -25.49 29.00
C ARG A 64 15.30 -26.25 29.88
N LYS A 65 14.44 -27.08 29.27
CA LYS A 65 13.54 -28.00 29.99
C LYS A 65 14.24 -29.34 30.29
N LYS A 66 14.08 -29.85 31.53
CA LYS A 66 14.34 -31.25 31.92
C LYS A 66 13.15 -32.13 31.50
N PRO A 67 13.36 -33.44 31.22
CA PRO A 67 12.26 -34.33 30.82
C PRO A 67 11.49 -34.83 32.04
N ALA A 68 10.16 -34.89 31.93
CA ALA A 68 9.27 -35.50 32.92
C ALA A 68 8.61 -36.74 32.35
N ALA A 69 8.49 -37.77 33.20
CA ALA A 69 7.81 -39.04 32.93
C ALA A 69 6.29 -38.87 32.80
N ALA A 70 5.69 -39.79 32.04
CA ALA A 70 4.28 -39.80 31.67
C ALA A 70 3.35 -40.32 32.78
N SER A 71 2.13 -39.77 32.83
CA SER A 71 0.92 -40.45 33.27
C SER A 71 -0.31 -39.71 32.74
N ALA A 72 -1.22 -40.46 32.11
CA ALA A 72 -2.43 -39.97 31.47
C ALA A 72 -3.63 -39.96 32.43
N ALA A 73 -4.49 -38.95 32.33
CA ALA A 73 -5.93 -39.05 32.56
C ALA A 73 -6.63 -37.83 31.95
N ALA A 74 -7.69 -38.09 31.18
CA ALA A 74 -8.46 -37.11 30.44
C ALA A 74 -9.42 -36.34 31.36
N ALA A 75 -9.42 -35.01 31.22
CA ALA A 75 -10.56 -34.16 31.52
C ALA A 75 -10.57 -33.03 30.48
N GLY A 76 -11.66 -32.93 29.73
CA GLY A 76 -11.86 -31.90 28.72
C GLY A 76 -11.83 -30.52 29.34
N ALA A 77 -10.74 -29.80 29.11
CA ALA A 77 -10.72 -28.36 29.14
C ALA A 77 -10.52 -27.93 27.68
N ASN A 78 -11.60 -27.53 27.02
CA ASN A 78 -11.48 -26.57 25.93
C ASN A 78 -10.88 -25.31 26.55
N ALA A 79 -9.54 -25.25 26.57
CA ALA A 79 -8.86 -23.97 26.71
C ALA A 79 -9.48 -23.08 25.62
N PRO A 80 -9.96 -21.87 25.98
CA PRO A 80 -10.46 -20.97 24.96
C PRO A 80 -9.29 -20.80 23.98
N GLN A 81 -9.50 -21.21 22.72
CA GLN A 81 -8.69 -20.69 21.63
C GLN A 81 -8.95 -19.18 21.64
N GLN A 82 -8.15 -18.47 22.44
CA GLN A 82 -7.89 -17.06 22.24
C GLN A 82 -7.29 -17.02 20.84
N GLY A 83 -8.14 -16.90 19.82
CA GLY A 83 -7.71 -16.66 18.46
C GLY A 83 -6.97 -15.34 18.50
N HIS A 84 -5.66 -15.39 18.73
CA HIS A 84 -4.88 -14.19 18.98
C HIS A 84 -4.93 -13.36 17.69
N ALA A 85 -5.65 -12.24 17.72
CA ALA A 85 -5.64 -11.28 16.63
C ALA A 85 -4.20 -10.82 16.41
N TRP A 86 -3.75 -10.82 15.16
CA TRP A 86 -2.41 -10.35 14.83
C TRP A 86 -2.41 -8.82 14.76
N HIS A 87 -1.26 -8.23 15.07
CA HIS A 87 -1.01 -6.80 15.01
C HIS A 87 0.39 -6.55 14.46
N TYR A 88 0.79 -5.29 14.33
CA TYR A 88 2.15 -4.93 13.91
C TYR A 88 3.11 -4.74 15.09
N ASP A 89 2.62 -4.77 16.33
CA ASP A 89 3.39 -4.57 17.55
C ASP A 89 3.00 -5.54 18.68
N GLY A 90 3.75 -5.46 19.80
CA GLY A 90 3.52 -6.27 21.00
C GLY A 90 3.55 -7.78 20.75
N GLU A 91 2.79 -8.51 21.58
CA GLU A 91 2.64 -9.97 21.49
C GLU A 91 1.92 -10.42 20.21
N GLY A 92 1.19 -9.51 19.55
CA GLY A 92 0.56 -9.75 18.26
C GLY A 92 1.46 -9.51 17.05
N GLY A 93 2.70 -9.07 17.27
CA GLY A 93 3.57 -8.52 16.24
C GLY A 93 4.19 -9.56 15.28
N PRO A 94 4.84 -9.10 14.20
CA PRO A 94 5.37 -9.96 13.13
C PRO A 94 6.32 -11.08 13.56
N ALA A 95 7.09 -10.89 14.64
CA ALA A 95 8.00 -11.90 15.17
C ALA A 95 7.28 -13.12 15.82
N HIS A 96 5.97 -12.99 16.06
CA HIS A 96 5.14 -13.96 16.76
C HIS A 96 4.13 -14.63 15.84
N TRP A 97 3.76 -14.04 14.70
CA TRP A 97 2.68 -14.50 13.81
C TRP A 97 2.69 -16.02 13.57
N GLY A 98 3.83 -16.61 13.19
CA GLY A 98 3.89 -18.04 12.89
C GLY A 98 3.71 -18.98 14.09
N ARG A 99 3.77 -18.46 15.31
CA ARG A 99 3.51 -19.21 16.56
C ARG A 99 2.11 -18.94 17.12
N MET A 100 1.43 -17.89 16.67
CA MET A 100 0.11 -17.50 17.17
C MET A 100 -1.00 -18.39 16.65
N ASN A 101 -0.86 -18.90 15.43
CA ASN A 101 -1.84 -19.75 14.78
C ASN A 101 -1.11 -20.78 13.89
N PRO A 102 -1.39 -22.08 13.99
CA PRO A 102 -0.80 -23.09 13.11
C PRO A 102 -1.00 -22.80 11.62
N ALA A 103 -2.13 -22.19 11.23
CA ALA A 103 -2.39 -21.78 9.85
C ALA A 103 -1.45 -20.67 9.35
N TRP A 104 -0.70 -20.01 10.25
CA TRP A 104 0.25 -18.95 9.94
C TRP A 104 1.71 -19.40 10.07
N ALA A 105 1.97 -20.70 10.26
CA ALA A 105 3.32 -21.25 10.45
C ALA A 105 4.31 -20.83 9.36
N THR A 106 3.83 -20.59 8.13
CA THR A 106 4.63 -20.07 7.01
C THR A 106 5.26 -18.71 7.31
N CYS A 107 4.63 -17.87 8.13
CA CYS A 107 5.21 -16.60 8.56
C CYS A 107 6.54 -16.76 9.31
N ALA A 108 6.80 -17.93 9.91
CA ALA A 108 8.04 -18.23 10.64
C ALA A 108 8.97 -19.20 9.91
N SER A 109 8.42 -20.10 9.07
CA SER A 109 9.17 -21.20 8.43
C SER A 109 9.36 -21.03 6.93
N GLY A 110 8.68 -20.06 6.30
CA GLY A 110 8.76 -19.81 4.87
C GLY A 110 10.16 -19.35 4.44
N ALA A 111 10.63 -19.84 3.30
CA ALA A 111 11.93 -19.51 2.73
C ALA A 111 11.87 -18.43 1.64
N ARG A 112 10.65 -18.07 1.19
CA ARG A 112 10.39 -17.06 0.16
C ARG A 112 9.42 -16.00 0.67
N GLN A 113 9.67 -15.51 1.88
CA GLN A 113 8.85 -14.49 2.52
C GLN A 113 9.11 -13.09 1.92
N SER A 114 8.09 -12.23 1.96
CA SER A 114 8.13 -10.80 1.63
C SER A 114 7.80 -9.95 2.89
N PRO A 115 8.22 -8.67 2.96
CA PRO A 115 8.98 -7.92 1.96
C PRO A 115 10.48 -8.26 1.98
N ILE A 116 11.23 -7.78 0.97
CA ILE A 116 12.70 -7.93 0.90
C ILE A 116 13.38 -6.58 0.63
N ASP A 117 14.68 -6.52 0.90
CA ASP A 117 15.55 -5.43 0.44
C ASP A 117 16.16 -5.82 -0.91
N ILE A 118 15.80 -5.09 -1.96
CA ILE A 118 16.21 -5.35 -3.34
C ILE A 118 17.54 -4.64 -3.59
N ARG A 119 18.63 -5.40 -3.70
CA ARG A 119 19.99 -4.84 -3.86
C ARG A 119 20.62 -5.03 -5.25
N ASP A 120 20.47 -6.21 -5.84
CA ASP A 120 21.18 -6.56 -7.08
C ASP A 120 20.25 -7.28 -8.05
N GLY A 121 19.34 -6.53 -8.68
CA GLY A 121 18.46 -7.06 -9.71
C GLY A 121 19.26 -7.48 -10.95
N ILE A 122 19.00 -8.69 -11.47
CA ILE A 122 19.58 -9.12 -12.74
C ILE A 122 18.82 -8.38 -13.84
N ARG A 123 19.49 -7.41 -14.47
CA ARG A 123 18.95 -6.69 -15.62
C ARG A 123 18.75 -7.63 -16.78
N VAL A 124 17.52 -7.72 -17.24
CA VAL A 124 17.15 -8.50 -18.41
C VAL A 124 16.09 -7.73 -19.20
N ASP A 125 15.97 -8.06 -20.48
CA ASP A 125 14.89 -7.55 -21.31
C ASP A 125 13.58 -8.25 -20.89
N LEU A 126 12.84 -7.59 -19.99
CA LEU A 126 11.54 -8.06 -19.52
C LEU A 126 10.44 -7.48 -20.37
N ASP A 127 9.45 -8.30 -20.71
CA ASP A 127 8.20 -7.80 -21.26
C ASP A 127 7.61 -6.73 -20.32
N PRO A 128 7.11 -5.60 -20.86
CA PRO A 128 6.37 -4.63 -20.08
C PRO A 128 5.16 -5.28 -19.42
N VAL A 129 4.88 -4.89 -18.17
CA VAL A 129 3.59 -5.24 -17.56
C VAL A 129 2.51 -4.44 -18.28
N GLN A 130 1.55 -5.14 -18.88
CA GLN A 130 0.42 -4.51 -19.56
C GLN A 130 -0.65 -4.22 -18.53
N PHE A 131 -1.00 -2.94 -18.35
CA PHE A 131 -2.07 -2.51 -17.46
C PHE A 131 -3.30 -2.20 -18.31
N ASP A 132 -4.40 -2.91 -18.08
CA ASP A 132 -5.73 -2.56 -18.59
C ASP A 132 -6.55 -2.05 -17.41
N TYR A 133 -6.24 -0.81 -17.02
CA TYR A 133 -6.89 -0.08 -15.94
C TYR A 133 -7.84 0.96 -16.53
N ARG A 134 -9.02 1.05 -15.92
CA ARG A 134 -10.14 1.89 -16.35
C ARG A 134 -10.82 2.48 -15.11
N PRO A 135 -11.53 3.61 -15.24
CA PRO A 135 -12.35 4.13 -14.16
C PRO A 135 -13.29 3.05 -13.60
N THR A 136 -13.24 2.82 -12.28
CA THR A 136 -13.98 1.73 -11.64
C THR A 136 -14.66 2.17 -10.35
N ARG A 137 -15.73 1.46 -9.97
CA ARG A 137 -16.38 1.65 -8.66
C ARG A 137 -15.50 1.04 -7.58
N PHE A 138 -15.47 1.70 -6.44
CA PHE A 138 -14.67 1.29 -5.30
C PHE A 138 -15.36 1.58 -3.98
N GLN A 139 -14.94 0.83 -2.95
CA GLN A 139 -15.27 1.11 -1.56
C GLN A 139 -14.00 1.15 -0.73
N VAL A 140 -13.97 2.04 0.27
CA VAL A 140 -12.86 2.18 1.21
C VAL A 140 -13.23 1.50 2.52
N LEU A 141 -12.33 0.69 3.04
CA LEU A 141 -12.48 -0.08 4.25
C LEU A 141 -11.25 0.13 5.13
N ASP A 142 -11.45 0.59 6.36
CA ASP A 142 -10.45 0.40 7.41
C ASP A 142 -10.66 -1.00 7.99
N ASN A 143 -9.78 -1.94 7.68
CA ASN A 143 -9.93 -3.33 8.13
C ASN A 143 -9.32 -3.59 9.53
N GLY A 144 -8.80 -2.57 10.19
CA GLY A 144 -8.08 -2.67 11.46
C GLY A 144 -6.57 -2.84 11.35
N HIS A 145 -6.04 -3.06 10.14
CA HIS A 145 -4.60 -3.23 9.85
C HIS A 145 -4.08 -2.25 8.79
N THR A 146 -4.97 -1.75 7.94
CA THR A 146 -4.69 -0.77 6.88
C THR A 146 -5.99 -0.12 6.43
N VAL A 147 -5.87 0.97 5.67
CA VAL A 147 -6.92 1.37 4.73
C VAL A 147 -6.81 0.48 3.49
N GLN A 148 -7.91 -0.14 3.10
CA GLN A 148 -8.03 -1.03 1.95
C GLN A 148 -9.11 -0.49 1.00
N VAL A 149 -8.81 -0.48 -0.29
CA VAL A 149 -9.72 -0.05 -1.34
C VAL A 149 -10.11 -1.28 -2.16
N ASN A 150 -11.37 -1.71 -2.03
CA ASN A 150 -11.91 -2.82 -2.80
C ASN A 150 -12.50 -2.28 -4.11
N LEU A 151 -12.23 -2.97 -5.22
CA LEU A 151 -12.57 -2.52 -6.57
C LEU A 151 -13.55 -3.48 -7.23
N SER A 152 -14.35 -2.96 -8.15
CA SER A 152 -15.14 -3.80 -9.05
C SER A 152 -14.23 -4.52 -10.07
N THR A 153 -14.67 -5.69 -10.52
CA THR A 153 -14.00 -6.54 -11.50
C THR A 153 -13.75 -5.80 -12.83
N GLY A 154 -12.83 -6.30 -13.65
CA GLY A 154 -12.57 -5.78 -15.00
C GLY A 154 -11.35 -4.89 -15.16
N ASN A 155 -10.54 -4.71 -14.11
CA ASN A 155 -9.22 -4.09 -14.20
C ASN A 155 -8.17 -5.18 -14.08
N THR A 156 -7.20 -5.24 -15.00
CA THR A 156 -6.24 -6.34 -15.02
C THR A 156 -4.81 -5.88 -15.27
N ILE A 157 -3.87 -6.74 -14.89
CA ILE A 157 -2.51 -6.72 -15.43
C ILE A 157 -2.25 -7.99 -16.22
N THR A 158 -1.44 -7.88 -17.27
CA THR A 158 -0.87 -9.04 -17.97
C THR A 158 0.64 -8.98 -17.91
N VAL A 159 1.26 -10.06 -17.40
CA VAL A 159 2.70 -10.19 -17.22
C VAL A 159 3.12 -11.62 -17.52
N THR A 160 4.19 -11.82 -18.28
CA THR A 160 4.68 -13.16 -18.70
C THR A 160 3.58 -14.06 -19.30
N GLY A 161 2.70 -13.47 -20.11
CA GLY A 161 1.58 -14.16 -20.77
C GLY A 161 0.43 -14.57 -19.84
N ARG A 162 0.38 -14.06 -18.60
CA ARG A 162 -0.67 -14.38 -17.63
C ARG A 162 -1.40 -13.12 -17.19
N SER A 163 -2.73 -13.20 -17.20
CA SER A 163 -3.62 -12.13 -16.76
C SER A 163 -4.03 -12.32 -15.29
N TYR A 164 -4.00 -11.23 -14.54
CA TYR A 164 -4.41 -11.17 -13.14
C TYR A 164 -5.38 -10.00 -12.96
N GLU A 165 -6.54 -10.27 -12.39
CA GLU A 165 -7.55 -9.26 -12.10
C GLU A 165 -7.23 -8.54 -10.79
N LEU A 166 -7.27 -7.20 -10.81
CA LEU A 166 -7.10 -6.36 -9.64
C LEU A 166 -8.32 -6.49 -8.72
N THR A 167 -8.08 -6.83 -7.46
CA THR A 167 -9.14 -7.05 -6.47
C THR A 167 -9.23 -5.90 -5.47
N GLN A 168 -8.07 -5.44 -5.00
CA GLN A 168 -7.95 -4.37 -4.02
C GLN A 168 -6.58 -3.73 -4.08
N PHE A 169 -6.44 -2.55 -3.49
CA PHE A 169 -5.14 -2.05 -3.05
C PHE A 169 -5.20 -1.53 -1.62
N HIS A 170 -4.04 -1.42 -0.96
CA HIS A 170 -3.92 -0.96 0.41
C HIS A 170 -2.56 -0.30 0.66
N PHE A 171 -2.37 0.27 1.85
CA PHE A 171 -1.28 1.17 2.17
C PHE A 171 -0.44 0.65 3.35
N HIS A 172 0.87 0.84 3.29
CA HIS A 172 1.78 0.58 4.40
C HIS A 172 2.69 1.77 4.69
N LEU A 173 2.84 2.11 5.97
CA LEU A 173 3.72 3.14 6.50
C LEU A 173 4.61 2.55 7.61
N PRO A 174 5.96 2.64 7.50
CA PRO A 174 6.71 3.05 6.30
C PRO A 174 6.56 2.04 5.15
N SER A 175 7.29 2.20 4.04
CA SER A 175 7.34 1.17 3.01
C SER A 175 7.81 -0.18 3.56
N GLU A 176 7.19 -1.25 3.07
CA GLU A 176 7.60 -2.61 3.39
C GLU A 176 8.89 -2.98 2.65
N GLU A 177 8.92 -2.76 1.33
CA GLU A 177 10.09 -2.97 0.50
C GLU A 177 11.19 -1.92 0.76
N ARG A 178 12.43 -2.32 0.47
CA ARG A 178 13.58 -1.42 0.38
C ARG A 178 14.30 -1.64 -0.95
N ILE A 179 14.95 -0.58 -1.42
CA ILE A 179 15.83 -0.62 -2.60
C ILE A 179 17.23 -0.20 -2.13
N ASN A 180 18.23 -1.07 -2.28
CA ASN A 180 19.61 -0.80 -1.85
C ASN A 180 19.72 -0.33 -0.39
N GLY A 181 18.91 -0.91 0.50
CA GLY A 181 18.82 -0.53 1.91
C GLY A 181 17.99 0.73 2.19
N LYS A 182 17.63 1.51 1.16
CA LYS A 182 16.77 2.70 1.27
C LYS A 182 15.31 2.28 1.43
N GLY A 183 14.69 2.70 2.53
CA GLY A 183 13.24 2.65 2.70
C GLY A 183 12.56 3.93 2.22
N PHE A 184 11.25 3.87 2.05
CA PHE A 184 10.41 4.95 1.56
C PHE A 184 9.37 5.33 2.63
N PRO A 185 8.86 6.58 2.63
CA PRO A 185 7.81 7.02 3.56
C PRO A 185 6.58 6.11 3.60
N MET A 186 6.16 5.58 2.45
CA MET A 186 4.96 4.73 2.34
C MET A 186 5.07 3.81 1.12
N VAL A 187 4.22 2.79 1.04
CA VAL A 187 4.02 1.97 -0.17
C VAL A 187 2.53 1.65 -0.34
N LEU A 188 2.08 1.57 -1.60
CA LEU A 188 0.78 1.00 -1.95
C LEU A 188 0.99 -0.38 -2.55
N HIS A 189 0.18 -1.36 -2.13
CA HIS A 189 0.17 -2.70 -2.70
C HIS A 189 -1.14 -2.95 -3.44
N LEU A 190 -1.08 -3.11 -4.77
CA LEU A 190 -2.21 -3.45 -5.63
C LEU A 190 -2.22 -4.98 -5.82
N VAL A 191 -3.24 -5.63 -5.25
CA VAL A 191 -3.33 -7.09 -5.18
C VAL A 191 -4.23 -7.62 -6.29
N HIS A 192 -3.62 -8.46 -7.13
CA HIS A 192 -4.26 -9.10 -8.25
C HIS A 192 -4.34 -10.62 -8.07
N LYS A 193 -5.30 -11.25 -8.73
CA LYS A 193 -5.52 -12.68 -8.69
C LYS A 193 -5.88 -13.22 -10.08
N ASP A 194 -5.28 -14.33 -10.47
CA ASP A 194 -5.67 -15.01 -11.72
C ASP A 194 -6.81 -16.03 -11.49
N ALA A 195 -7.31 -16.62 -12.58
CA ALA A 195 -8.40 -17.61 -12.54
C ALA A 195 -8.07 -18.88 -11.73
N ALA A 196 -6.77 -19.20 -11.56
CA ALA A 196 -6.31 -20.32 -10.74
C ALA A 196 -6.06 -19.93 -9.27
N GLY A 197 -6.31 -18.67 -8.93
CA GLY A 197 -6.15 -18.11 -7.59
C GLY A 197 -4.74 -17.73 -7.19
N ARG A 198 -3.81 -17.66 -8.16
CA ARG A 198 -2.43 -17.23 -7.93
C ARG A 198 -2.40 -15.70 -7.85
N HIS A 199 -1.58 -15.17 -6.95
CA HIS A 199 -1.52 -13.73 -6.69
C HIS A 199 -0.37 -13.06 -7.43
N ALA A 200 -0.61 -11.83 -7.84
CA ALA A 200 0.42 -10.88 -8.24
C ALA A 200 0.20 -9.56 -7.49
N VAL A 201 1.27 -8.97 -6.97
CA VAL A 201 1.23 -7.70 -6.24
C VAL A 201 2.10 -6.69 -6.95
N VAL A 202 1.50 -5.57 -7.31
CA VAL A 202 2.23 -4.39 -7.78
C VAL A 202 2.45 -3.46 -6.60
N ALA A 203 3.71 -3.16 -6.28
CA ALA A 203 4.09 -2.25 -5.21
C ALA A 203 4.49 -0.89 -5.80
N LEU A 204 3.80 0.16 -5.37
CA LEU A 204 4.10 1.55 -5.70
C LEU A 204 4.75 2.21 -4.48
N LEU A 205 6.06 2.39 -4.54
CA LEU A 205 6.81 3.12 -3.52
C LEU A 205 6.37 4.60 -3.55
N VAL A 206 6.32 5.24 -2.38
CA VAL A 206 5.89 6.63 -2.26
C VAL A 206 7.06 7.49 -1.79
N GLU A 207 7.30 8.60 -2.46
CA GLU A 207 8.11 9.71 -1.94
C GLU A 207 7.24 10.93 -1.62
N ASP A 208 7.76 11.82 -0.79
CA ASP A 208 7.12 13.11 -0.51
C ASP A 208 7.14 14.00 -1.76
N GLY A 209 6.07 14.76 -1.98
CA GLY A 209 5.93 15.65 -3.13
C GLY A 209 4.56 16.31 -3.21
N GLU A 210 4.04 16.47 -4.43
CA GLU A 210 2.73 17.09 -4.65
C GLU A 210 1.57 16.18 -4.21
N PRO A 211 0.40 16.74 -3.85
CA PRO A 211 -0.78 15.97 -3.52
C PRO A 211 -1.21 15.05 -4.68
N HIS A 212 -1.45 13.77 -4.38
CA HIS A 212 -1.91 12.80 -5.35
C HIS A 212 -3.44 12.76 -5.42
N GLU A 213 -4.03 13.00 -6.60
CA GLU A 213 -5.49 13.12 -6.76
C GLU A 213 -6.26 11.83 -6.41
N VAL A 214 -5.77 10.67 -6.89
CA VAL A 214 -6.39 9.36 -6.62
C VAL A 214 -6.40 9.06 -5.11
N VAL A 215 -5.28 9.29 -4.42
CA VAL A 215 -5.20 9.08 -2.97
C VAL A 215 -6.08 10.06 -2.22
N GLN A 216 -6.19 11.32 -2.68
CA GLN A 216 -7.12 12.27 -2.09
C GLN A 216 -8.57 11.78 -2.20
N GLN A 217 -8.95 11.19 -3.34
CA GLN A 217 -10.28 10.61 -3.51
C GLN A 217 -10.53 9.45 -2.53
N VAL A 218 -9.51 8.63 -2.24
CA VAL A 218 -9.60 7.59 -1.19
C VAL A 218 -9.78 8.24 0.19
N TRP A 219 -9.00 9.28 0.53
CA TRP A 219 -9.10 9.99 1.81
C TRP A 219 -10.45 10.66 2.03
N ASN A 220 -11.04 11.20 0.97
CA ASN A 220 -12.39 11.78 1.02
C ASN A 220 -13.49 10.75 1.32
N ASN A 221 -13.18 9.45 1.19
CA ASN A 221 -14.11 8.34 1.44
C ASN A 221 -13.64 7.46 2.61
N LEU A 222 -12.74 7.94 3.48
CA LEU A 222 -12.35 7.19 4.67
C LEU A 222 -13.58 6.89 5.55
N PRO A 223 -13.74 5.65 6.03
CA PRO A 223 -14.85 5.31 6.90
C PRO A 223 -14.68 5.94 8.28
N LEU A 224 -15.81 6.24 8.93
CA LEU A 224 -15.83 6.74 10.31
C LEU A 224 -15.57 5.62 11.32
N GLU A 225 -15.97 4.39 10.98
CA GLU A 225 -15.83 3.21 11.82
C GLU A 225 -15.00 2.12 11.14
N LYS A 226 -14.20 1.41 11.93
CA LYS A 226 -13.44 0.25 11.43
C LYS A 226 -14.41 -0.85 11.03
N ARG A 227 -14.07 -1.57 9.96
CA ARG A 227 -14.80 -2.71 9.39
C ARG A 227 -16.15 -2.33 8.76
N GLU A 228 -16.46 -1.05 8.64
CA GLU A 228 -17.63 -0.56 7.91
C GLU A 228 -17.17 0.07 6.59
N PRO A 229 -17.41 -0.57 5.42
CA PRO A 229 -16.96 -0.03 4.15
C PRO A 229 -17.81 1.17 3.70
N VAL A 230 -17.16 2.17 3.14
CA VAL A 230 -17.81 3.32 2.49
C VAL A 230 -17.72 3.16 0.98
N LEU A 231 -18.87 3.07 0.30
CA LEU A 231 -18.96 3.06 -1.16
C LEU A 231 -18.81 4.49 -1.70
N ALA A 232 -17.83 4.70 -2.57
CA ALA A 232 -17.61 6.01 -3.17
C ALA A 232 -18.63 6.32 -4.28
N ALA A 233 -19.06 7.58 -4.35
CA ALA A 233 -20.03 8.04 -5.35
C ALA A 233 -19.43 8.12 -6.77
N ALA A 234 -18.21 8.67 -6.89
CA ALA A 234 -17.49 8.82 -8.15
C ALA A 234 -16.54 7.64 -8.39
N PRO A 235 -16.32 7.21 -9.64
CA PRO A 235 -15.35 6.16 -9.95
C PRO A 235 -13.92 6.63 -9.67
N LEU A 236 -13.04 5.68 -9.37
CA LEU A 236 -11.59 5.90 -9.23
C LEU A 236 -10.92 5.61 -10.56
N ASP A 237 -10.13 6.54 -11.07
CA ASP A 237 -9.29 6.32 -12.24
C ASP A 237 -7.93 5.75 -11.81
N LEU A 238 -7.75 4.45 -12.04
CA LEU A 238 -6.58 3.70 -11.60
C LEU A 238 -5.34 3.97 -12.47
N ASP A 239 -5.49 4.38 -13.73
CA ASP A 239 -4.32 4.66 -14.57
C ASP A 239 -3.57 5.90 -14.06
N LYS A 240 -4.31 6.87 -13.52
CA LYS A 240 -3.78 8.06 -12.82
C LYS A 240 -3.02 7.74 -11.52
N LEU A 241 -3.13 6.52 -10.99
CA LEU A 241 -2.35 6.08 -9.83
C LEU A 241 -0.95 5.63 -10.22
N MET A 242 -0.74 5.28 -11.49
CA MET A 242 0.49 4.62 -11.93
C MET A 242 1.60 5.65 -12.22
N PRO A 243 2.87 5.32 -11.94
CA PRO A 243 3.99 6.13 -12.39
C PRO A 243 4.03 6.21 -13.92
N SER A 244 4.61 7.30 -14.43
CA SER A 244 4.74 7.52 -15.87
C SER A 244 5.66 6.49 -16.52
N ARG A 245 6.76 6.13 -15.83
CA ARG A 245 7.65 5.06 -16.23
C ARG A 245 7.31 3.79 -15.46
N ARG A 246 7.31 2.67 -16.18
CA ARG A 246 6.80 1.38 -15.71
C ARG A 246 7.89 0.32 -15.60
N GLU A 247 9.16 0.74 -15.45
CA GLU A 247 10.24 -0.19 -15.15
C GLU A 247 10.06 -0.76 -13.74
N TYR A 248 10.42 -2.02 -13.54
CA TYR A 248 10.10 -2.74 -12.32
C TYR A 248 11.17 -3.77 -11.95
N TYR A 249 11.21 -4.09 -10.65
CA TYR A 249 11.82 -5.32 -10.17
C TYR A 249 10.76 -6.40 -10.04
N THR A 250 11.12 -7.65 -10.30
CA THR A 250 10.22 -8.77 -10.08
C THR A 250 10.89 -9.98 -9.45
N TYR A 251 10.15 -10.63 -8.54
CA TYR A 251 10.58 -11.82 -7.81
C TYR A 251 9.36 -12.62 -7.32
N MET A 252 9.59 -13.89 -6.95
CA MET A 252 8.59 -14.69 -6.26
C MET A 252 8.75 -14.54 -4.74
N GLY A 253 7.67 -14.21 -4.05
CA GLY A 253 7.63 -13.96 -2.62
C GLY A 253 6.37 -14.50 -1.94
N SER A 254 5.94 -13.79 -0.88
CA SER A 254 4.75 -14.12 -0.09
C SER A 254 3.81 -12.93 0.06
N MET A 255 2.64 -13.17 0.66
CA MET A 255 1.88 -12.10 1.32
C MET A 255 2.70 -11.55 2.50
N THR A 256 2.57 -10.26 2.80
CA THR A 256 3.26 -9.58 3.91
C THR A 256 2.47 -9.58 5.22
N THR A 257 1.28 -10.16 5.22
CA THR A 257 0.43 -10.37 6.40
C THR A 257 0.07 -11.85 6.55
N PRO A 258 -0.31 -12.32 7.76
CA PRO A 258 -0.75 -13.69 7.97
C PRO A 258 -1.88 -14.08 7.00
N PRO A 259 -1.86 -15.29 6.41
CA PRO A 259 -1.01 -16.44 6.72
C PRO A 259 0.40 -16.45 6.09
N CYS A 260 0.84 -15.33 5.48
CA CYS A 260 2.13 -15.20 4.81
C CYS A 260 2.36 -16.24 3.70
N SER A 261 1.29 -16.58 2.98
CA SER A 261 1.32 -17.55 1.88
C SER A 261 2.34 -17.16 0.82
N GLU A 262 3.21 -18.11 0.46
CA GLU A 262 4.20 -17.97 -0.60
C GLU A 262 3.59 -18.19 -2.00
N GLY A 263 4.39 -17.97 -3.05
CA GLY A 263 3.95 -18.13 -4.44
C GLY A 263 3.29 -16.88 -5.00
N VAL A 264 3.57 -15.71 -4.41
CA VAL A 264 3.09 -14.40 -4.88
C VAL A 264 4.11 -13.82 -5.85
N LEU A 265 3.66 -13.42 -7.04
CA LEU A 265 4.49 -12.68 -7.99
C LEU A 265 4.56 -11.21 -7.55
N TRP A 266 5.74 -10.72 -7.21
CA TRP A 266 5.95 -9.31 -6.87
C TRP A 266 6.45 -8.51 -8.06
N ILE A 267 5.89 -7.32 -8.24
CA ILE A 267 6.24 -6.33 -9.26
C ILE A 267 6.43 -5.01 -8.51
N VAL A 268 7.67 -4.62 -8.22
CA VAL A 268 7.98 -3.39 -7.49
C VAL A 268 8.37 -2.32 -8.49
N MET A 269 7.53 -1.29 -8.65
CA MET A 269 7.81 -0.20 -9.57
C MET A 269 9.06 0.57 -9.14
N LYS A 270 9.95 0.83 -10.12
CA LYS A 270 11.21 1.54 -9.89
C LYS A 270 10.98 3.03 -9.65
N GLU A 271 10.05 3.63 -10.39
CA GLU A 271 9.65 5.02 -10.20
C GLU A 271 8.62 5.13 -9.05
N PRO A 272 8.94 5.85 -7.97
CA PRO A 272 7.99 6.12 -6.90
C PRO A 272 6.89 7.08 -7.37
N ILE A 273 5.68 6.90 -6.84
CA ILE A 273 4.64 7.93 -6.93
C ILE A 273 4.87 8.98 -5.84
N ARG A 274 4.26 10.17 -6.00
CA ARG A 274 4.38 11.26 -5.04
C ARG A 274 3.06 11.49 -4.34
N LEU A 275 3.11 11.58 -3.01
CA LEU A 275 2.01 12.07 -2.17
C LEU A 275 2.54 13.22 -1.35
N SER A 276 1.67 14.15 -0.97
CA SER A 276 2.08 15.21 -0.08
C SER A 276 2.29 14.73 1.36
N SER A 277 3.16 15.42 2.07
CA SER A 277 3.38 15.23 3.51
C SER A 277 2.06 15.22 4.31
N GLN A 278 1.07 16.02 3.91
CA GLN A 278 -0.26 16.02 4.56
C GLN A 278 -1.01 14.71 4.31
N GLN A 279 -0.99 14.18 3.08
CA GLN A 279 -1.63 12.90 2.76
C GLN A 279 -0.99 11.73 3.51
N ILE A 280 0.35 11.73 3.62
CA ILE A 280 1.09 10.74 4.39
C ILE A 280 0.76 10.87 5.89
N ALA A 281 0.68 12.10 6.41
CA ALA A 281 0.36 12.37 7.82
C ALA A 281 -1.07 11.93 8.19
N ILE A 282 -2.05 12.06 7.29
CA ILE A 282 -3.41 11.54 7.50
C ILE A 282 -3.35 10.03 7.76
N PHE A 283 -2.65 9.27 6.91
CA PHE A 283 -2.52 7.83 7.10
C PHE A 283 -1.77 7.49 8.39
N ALA A 284 -0.67 8.21 8.69
CA ALA A 284 0.13 7.99 9.88
C ALA A 284 -0.66 8.17 11.20
N ARG A 285 -1.73 8.98 11.21
CA ARG A 285 -2.64 9.12 12.36
C ARG A 285 -3.48 7.86 12.60
N LEU A 286 -3.84 7.14 11.54
CA LEU A 286 -4.59 5.89 11.62
C LEU A 286 -3.64 4.70 11.92
N TYR A 287 -2.52 4.66 11.20
CA TYR A 287 -1.54 3.57 11.23
C TYR A 287 -0.11 4.14 11.26
N PRO A 288 0.45 4.40 12.47
CA PRO A 288 1.81 4.95 12.59
C PRO A 288 2.90 3.94 12.24
N MET A 289 2.59 2.64 12.31
CA MET A 289 3.46 1.57 11.88
C MET A 289 2.63 0.34 11.51
N ASN A 290 2.54 0.02 10.22
CA ASN A 290 1.88 -1.18 9.73
C ASN A 290 2.73 -1.93 8.70
N ALA A 291 4.05 -1.88 8.83
CA ALA A 291 5.00 -2.54 7.93
C ALA A 291 5.63 -3.77 8.58
N ARG A 292 5.57 -4.92 7.91
CA ARG A 292 6.33 -6.12 8.27
C ARG A 292 7.84 -5.84 8.09
N PRO A 293 8.71 -6.30 8.99
CA PRO A 293 10.16 -6.23 8.79
C PRO A 293 10.61 -6.94 7.50
N ILE A 294 11.70 -6.46 6.91
CA ILE A 294 12.40 -7.12 5.80
C ILE A 294 12.71 -8.57 6.14
N GLN A 295 12.50 -9.45 5.17
CA GLN A 295 12.79 -10.87 5.21
C GLN A 295 14.04 -11.18 4.40
N GLU A 296 14.68 -12.31 4.69
CA GLU A 296 15.87 -12.75 3.96
C GLU A 296 15.56 -13.01 2.47
N ALA A 297 16.41 -12.49 1.58
CA ALA A 297 16.27 -12.75 0.14
C ALA A 297 16.49 -14.25 -0.19
N ALA A 298 17.23 -14.99 0.65
CA ALA A 298 17.43 -16.44 0.54
C ALA A 298 17.90 -16.91 -0.85
N GLY A 299 18.75 -16.11 -1.52
CA GLY A 299 19.30 -16.43 -2.84
C GLY A 299 18.28 -16.45 -3.98
N ARG A 300 17.05 -15.94 -3.76
CA ARG A 300 16.02 -15.91 -4.81
C ARG A 300 16.43 -14.99 -5.95
N MET A 301 16.11 -15.39 -7.18
CA MET A 301 16.33 -14.57 -8.37
C MET A 301 15.42 -13.33 -8.33
N ILE A 302 16.03 -12.16 -8.47
CA ILE A 302 15.35 -10.88 -8.67
C ILE A 302 15.73 -10.40 -10.06
N LYS A 303 14.73 -10.16 -10.90
CA LYS A 303 14.94 -9.58 -12.23
C LYS A 303 14.63 -8.09 -12.18
N GLU A 304 15.35 -7.32 -12.97
CA GLU A 304 15.16 -5.88 -13.16
C GLU A 304 14.87 -5.63 -14.63
N SER A 305 13.80 -4.87 -14.94
CA SER A 305 13.54 -4.41 -16.29
C SER A 305 14.44 -3.21 -16.64
N ASN A 306 14.77 -3.12 -17.93
CA ASN A 306 15.46 -1.97 -18.50
C ASN A 306 14.55 -0.75 -18.62
#